data_AF-A0A651HHL1-F1
#
_entry.id   AF-A0A651HHL1-F1
#
_cell.length_a   1.000
_cell.length_b   1.000
_cell.length_c   1.000
_cell.angle_alpha   90.00
_cell.angle_beta   90.00
_cell.angle_gamma   90.00
#
_symmetry.space_group_name_H-M   'P 1'
#
loop_
_entity.id
_entity.type
_entity.pdbx_description
1 polymer ?
#
loop_
_entity_poly.entity_id
_entity_poly.type
_entity_poly.pdbx_seq_one_letter_code
_entity_poly.pdbx_strand_id
1 'polypeptide(L)'
;TPPVAGVSVEPQAGQLTLLGPQAALRTVLAGLTYRPLPGFVGLDALLLYADDLGHSGQGGAQTTSLEIPIEVLLNRYTAWLREHFSSEDLANEAMEAELWGEWATPAGDGDPNLAKYAAGAGPFEPLGAIHRVQVLPADDPANGFHLRFSLRQRQDDPLLEFAAEVTSDPDGTWSGGPEAVEIESTSDLGNGFARVVYRDRTAAREEMPRFGRVRLFMRSPGPE
;
A
#
# COMPACT_ATOMS: atom_id res chain seq x y z
N THR A 1 -5.93 20.46 7.18
CA THR A 1 -4.87 21.49 7.12
C THR A 1 -5.31 22.72 7.88
N PRO A 2 -4.45 23.35 8.72
CA PRO A 2 -4.79 24.64 9.33
C PRO A 2 -5.01 25.68 8.22
N PRO A 3 -5.85 26.71 8.46
CA PRO A 3 -6.07 27.77 7.48
C PRO A 3 -4.75 28.50 7.20
N VAL A 4 -4.35 28.58 5.93
CA VAL A 4 -3.23 29.40 5.49
C VAL A 4 -3.67 30.86 5.59
N ALA A 5 -2.93 31.67 6.36
CA ALA A 5 -3.28 33.07 6.58
C ALA A 5 -3.43 33.83 5.25
N GLY A 6 -4.52 34.59 5.11
CA GLY A 6 -4.79 35.41 3.93
C GLY A 6 -5.43 34.67 2.75
N VAL A 7 -5.84 33.40 2.91
CA VAL A 7 -6.67 32.69 1.92
C VAL A 7 -8.09 32.54 2.44
N SER A 8 -9.08 33.02 1.67
CA SER A 8 -10.49 32.67 1.86
C SER A 8 -10.82 31.41 1.05
N VAL A 9 -11.59 30.53 1.67
CA VAL A 9 -11.98 29.23 1.11
C VAL A 9 -13.49 29.16 1.10
N GLU A 10 -14.07 29.00 -0.08
CA GLU A 10 -15.52 28.87 -0.28
C GLU A 10 -15.81 27.50 -0.92
N PRO A 11 -16.09 26.47 -0.10
CA PRO A 11 -16.45 25.15 -0.61
C PRO A 11 -17.92 25.13 -1.07
N GLN A 12 -18.16 24.48 -2.20
CA GLN A 12 -19.48 24.16 -2.75
C GLN A 12 -19.46 22.69 -3.21
N ALA A 13 -20.64 22.08 -3.37
CA ALA A 13 -20.70 20.69 -3.84
C ALA A 13 -20.06 20.58 -5.24
N GLY A 14 -18.94 19.86 -5.35
CA GLY A 14 -18.19 19.71 -6.61
C GLY A 14 -17.37 20.93 -7.04
N GLN A 15 -17.26 21.99 -6.22
CA GLN A 15 -16.49 23.19 -6.55
C GLN A 15 -15.79 23.76 -5.31
N LEU A 16 -14.55 24.21 -5.46
CA LEU A 16 -13.79 24.89 -4.41
C LEU A 16 -13.26 26.22 -4.95
N THR A 17 -13.69 27.34 -4.37
CA THR A 17 -13.15 28.66 -4.69
C THR A 17 -12.12 29.07 -3.64
N LEU A 18 -10.92 29.42 -4.09
CA LEU A 18 -9.82 29.91 -3.26
C LEU A 18 -9.46 31.33 -3.71
N LEU A 19 -9.39 32.26 -2.76
CA LEU A 19 -8.99 33.65 -3.02
C LEU A 19 -7.92 34.07 -2.02
N GLY A 20 -6.81 34.63 -2.51
CA GLY A 20 -5.73 35.10 -1.66
C GLY A 20 -4.46 35.43 -2.44
N PRO A 21 -3.38 35.85 -1.75
CA PRO A 21 -2.09 36.09 -2.38
C PRO A 21 -1.54 34.84 -3.05
N GLN A 22 -0.90 35.01 -4.21
CA GLN A 22 -0.40 33.89 -5.03
C GLN A 22 0.50 32.91 -4.24
N ALA A 23 1.40 33.42 -3.40
CA ALA A 23 2.28 32.58 -2.59
C ALA A 23 1.49 31.69 -1.61
N ALA A 24 0.44 32.23 -0.99
CA ALA A 24 -0.40 31.47 -0.07
C ALA A 24 -1.26 30.44 -0.81
N LEU A 25 -1.78 30.78 -1.99
CA LEU A 25 -2.51 29.85 -2.85
C LEU A 25 -1.64 28.67 -3.31
N ARG A 26 -0.37 28.90 -3.67
CA ARG A 26 0.57 27.81 -4.01
C ARG A 26 0.73 26.84 -2.85
N THR A 27 0.87 27.34 -1.62
CA THR A 27 0.97 26.50 -0.42
C THR A 27 -0.29 25.67 -0.19
N VAL A 28 -1.48 26.25 -0.41
CA VAL A 28 -2.75 25.51 -0.29
C VAL A 28 -2.86 24.43 -1.37
N LEU A 29 -2.58 24.78 -2.63
CA LEU A 29 -2.69 23.86 -3.77
C LEU A 29 -1.68 22.70 -3.69
N ALA A 30 -0.52 22.92 -3.08
CA ALA A 30 0.47 21.87 -2.87
C ALA A 30 -0.01 20.73 -1.94
N GLY A 31 -1.06 20.95 -1.14
CA GLY A 31 -1.68 19.92 -0.30
C GLY A 31 -3.09 19.56 -0.72
N LEU A 32 -3.48 19.84 -1.96
CA LEU A 32 -4.81 19.53 -2.47
C LEU A 32 -4.94 18.02 -2.70
N THR A 33 -5.84 17.38 -1.97
CA THR A 33 -6.15 15.95 -2.16
C THR A 33 -7.45 15.81 -2.96
N TYR A 34 -7.39 15.08 -4.07
CA TYR A 34 -8.58 14.61 -4.78
C TYR A 34 -9.12 13.34 -4.10
N ARG A 35 -10.43 13.28 -3.85
CA ARG A 35 -11.10 12.12 -3.29
C ARG A 35 -12.31 11.76 -4.16
N PRO A 36 -12.27 10.64 -4.90
CA PRO A 36 -13.40 10.22 -5.70
C PRO A 36 -14.59 9.83 -4.82
N LEU A 37 -15.79 9.78 -5.41
CA LEU A 37 -16.94 9.19 -4.75
C LEU A 37 -16.62 7.74 -4.35
N PRO A 38 -17.09 7.26 -3.18
CA PRO A 38 -16.91 5.87 -2.79
C PRO A 38 -17.37 4.91 -3.89
N GLY A 39 -16.48 4.00 -4.30
CA GLY A 39 -16.75 3.01 -5.35
C GLY A 39 -16.67 3.53 -6.78
N PHE A 40 -16.40 4.82 -7.02
CA PHE A 40 -16.18 5.34 -8.36
C PHE A 40 -14.91 4.73 -8.98
N VAL A 41 -15.02 4.27 -10.21
CA VAL A 41 -13.94 3.77 -11.05
C VAL A 41 -14.18 4.29 -12.45
N GLY A 42 -13.17 4.89 -13.06
CA GLY A 42 -13.26 5.49 -14.38
C GLY A 42 -12.52 6.81 -14.48
N LEU A 43 -12.79 7.52 -15.57
CA LEU A 43 -12.21 8.84 -15.83
C LEU A 43 -13.02 9.93 -15.13
N ASP A 44 -12.32 10.80 -14.43
CA ASP A 44 -12.81 12.06 -13.87
C ASP A 44 -11.90 13.21 -14.35
N ALA A 45 -12.29 14.45 -14.10
CA ALA A 45 -11.50 15.62 -14.44
C ALA A 45 -11.60 16.70 -13.36
N LEU A 46 -10.45 17.24 -12.95
CA LEU A 46 -10.40 18.47 -12.17
C LEU A 46 -10.28 19.67 -13.10
N LEU A 47 -11.32 20.50 -13.13
CA LEU A 47 -11.34 21.76 -13.87
C LEU A 47 -10.84 22.89 -12.97
N LEU A 48 -9.69 23.47 -13.32
CA LEU A 48 -9.14 24.63 -12.64
C LEU A 48 -9.46 25.88 -13.45
N TYR A 49 -9.91 26.91 -12.75
CA TYR A 49 -10.06 28.26 -13.26
C TYR A 49 -9.26 29.20 -12.38
N ALA A 50 -8.42 30.03 -12.99
CA ALA A 50 -7.63 31.03 -12.31
C ALA A 50 -7.93 32.41 -12.88
N ASP A 51 -8.13 33.38 -11.99
CA ASP A 51 -8.32 34.79 -12.29
C ASP A 51 -7.30 35.57 -11.45
N ASP A 52 -6.46 36.38 -12.09
CA ASP A 52 -5.45 37.17 -11.38
C ASP A 52 -6.01 38.46 -10.76
N LEU A 53 -7.29 38.76 -10.97
CA LEU A 53 -8.01 39.96 -10.50
C LEU A 53 -7.31 41.27 -10.88
N GLY A 54 -6.49 41.25 -11.94
CA GLY A 54 -5.72 42.39 -12.42
C GLY A 54 -4.42 42.63 -11.66
N HIS A 55 -3.97 41.68 -10.83
CA HIS A 55 -2.71 41.80 -10.09
C HIS A 55 -1.47 41.41 -10.89
N SER A 56 -1.61 40.80 -12.08
CA SER A 56 -0.48 40.34 -12.90
C SER A 56 -0.64 40.73 -14.36
N GLY A 57 0.48 41.05 -15.03
CA GLY A 57 0.47 41.41 -16.45
C GLY A 57 -0.10 42.81 -16.75
N GLN A 58 -0.38 43.06 -18.02
CA GLN A 58 -0.97 44.30 -18.54
C GLN A 58 -2.39 44.01 -19.02
N GLY A 59 -3.30 44.99 -18.96
CA GLY A 59 -4.63 44.87 -19.57
C GLY A 59 -5.79 44.56 -18.61
N GLY A 60 -5.58 44.63 -17.29
CA GLY A 60 -6.62 44.35 -16.29
C GLY A 60 -6.63 42.89 -15.87
N ALA A 61 -7.76 42.39 -15.38
CA ALA A 61 -7.91 41.01 -14.94
C ALA A 61 -7.80 40.03 -16.11
N GLN A 62 -6.98 39.00 -15.94
CA GLN A 62 -6.78 37.92 -16.90
C GLN A 62 -7.12 36.57 -16.28
N THR A 63 -7.63 35.68 -17.11
CA THR A 63 -8.13 34.38 -16.68
C THR A 63 -7.52 33.27 -17.52
N THR A 64 -7.39 32.09 -16.93
CA THR A 64 -6.97 30.86 -17.61
C THR A 64 -7.69 29.67 -17.01
N SER A 65 -7.85 28.61 -17.80
CA SER A 65 -8.34 27.33 -17.32
C SER A 65 -7.37 26.20 -17.64
N LEU A 66 -7.46 25.13 -16.85
CA LEU A 66 -6.73 23.88 -17.06
C LEU A 66 -7.66 22.73 -16.71
N GLU A 67 -7.68 21.71 -17.57
CA GLU A 67 -8.31 20.43 -17.28
C GLU A 67 -7.23 19.42 -16.91
N ILE A 68 -7.34 18.83 -15.72
CA ILE A 68 -6.47 17.76 -15.26
C ILE A 68 -7.27 16.46 -15.31
N PRO A 69 -7.02 15.56 -16.29
CA PRO A 69 -7.67 14.27 -16.32
C PRO A 69 -7.19 13.41 -15.14
N ILE A 70 -8.12 12.72 -14.49
CA ILE A 70 -7.87 11.82 -13.37
C ILE A 70 -8.43 10.45 -13.74
N GLU A 71 -7.59 9.43 -13.68
CA GLU A 71 -8.03 8.05 -13.84
C GLU A 71 -8.14 7.39 -12.47
N VAL A 72 -9.36 7.07 -12.07
CA VAL A 72 -9.64 6.36 -10.81
C VAL A 72 -9.71 4.88 -11.12
N LEU A 73 -8.63 4.17 -10.80
CA LEU A 73 -8.56 2.73 -10.97
C LEU A 73 -9.08 2.01 -9.74
N LEU A 74 -9.69 0.85 -9.97
CA LEU A 74 -9.97 -0.07 -8.88
C LEU A 74 -8.64 -0.51 -8.27
N ASN A 75 -8.51 -0.44 -6.94
CA ASN A 75 -7.36 -1.07 -6.31
C ASN A 75 -7.41 -2.58 -6.62
N ARG A 76 -6.28 -3.16 -6.98
CA ARG A 76 -6.24 -4.54 -7.49
C ARG A 76 -6.69 -5.57 -6.44
N TYR A 77 -6.52 -5.26 -5.15
CA TYR A 77 -7.06 -6.07 -4.06
C TYR A 77 -8.60 -6.14 -4.08
N THR A 78 -9.29 -5.03 -4.32
CA THR A 78 -10.75 -4.98 -4.43
C THR A 78 -11.23 -5.67 -5.70
N ALA A 79 -10.45 -5.63 -6.79
CA ALA A 79 -10.75 -6.45 -7.97
C ALA A 79 -10.73 -7.95 -7.60
N TRP A 80 -9.68 -8.39 -6.92
CA TRP A 80 -9.56 -9.76 -6.42
C TRP A 80 -10.71 -10.14 -5.48
N LEU A 81 -11.12 -9.26 -4.55
CA LEU A 81 -12.28 -9.51 -3.69
C LEU A 81 -13.57 -9.73 -4.50
N ARG A 82 -13.81 -8.94 -5.54
CA ARG A 82 -15.01 -9.08 -6.41
C ARG A 82 -14.97 -10.31 -7.32
N GLU A 83 -13.79 -10.83 -7.61
CA GLU A 83 -13.62 -12.08 -8.34
C GLU A 83 -13.95 -13.31 -7.47
N HIS A 84 -13.80 -13.18 -6.14
CA HIS A 84 -13.89 -14.31 -5.21
C HIS A 84 -15.11 -14.29 -4.28
N PHE A 85 -15.71 -13.12 -4.05
CA PHE A 85 -16.86 -12.95 -3.16
C PHE A 85 -18.03 -12.30 -3.88
N SER A 86 -19.25 -12.65 -3.47
CA SER A 86 -20.45 -12.07 -4.06
C SER A 86 -20.59 -10.59 -3.65
N SER A 87 -21.31 -9.81 -4.44
CA SER A 87 -21.63 -8.42 -4.06
C SER A 87 -22.48 -8.32 -2.80
N GLU A 88 -23.25 -9.37 -2.47
CA GLU A 88 -24.04 -9.45 -1.24
C GLU A 88 -23.12 -9.63 -0.02
N ASP A 89 -22.15 -10.53 -0.11
CA ASP A 89 -21.15 -10.75 0.94
C ASP A 89 -20.32 -9.48 1.19
N LEU A 90 -19.83 -8.86 0.12
CA LEU A 90 -19.04 -7.63 0.19
C LEU A 90 -19.83 -6.42 0.71
N ALA A 91 -21.16 -6.42 0.57
CA ALA A 91 -22.02 -5.37 1.12
C ALA A 91 -22.37 -5.61 2.59
N ASN A 92 -22.14 -6.82 3.10
CA ASN A 92 -22.43 -7.18 4.47
C ASN A 92 -21.20 -6.93 5.36
N GLU A 93 -21.20 -5.80 6.07
CA GLU A 93 -20.12 -5.42 7.01
C GLU A 93 -19.87 -6.48 8.10
N ALA A 94 -20.90 -7.25 8.50
CA ALA A 94 -20.73 -8.31 9.48
C ALA A 94 -19.81 -9.45 8.98
N MET A 95 -19.69 -9.60 7.65
CA MET A 95 -18.84 -10.61 7.01
C MET A 95 -17.41 -10.10 6.77
N GLU A 96 -17.11 -8.83 7.03
CA GLU A 96 -15.77 -8.27 6.81
C GLU A 96 -14.72 -9.01 7.63
N ALA A 97 -14.94 -9.16 8.94
CA ALA A 97 -13.97 -9.78 9.82
C ALA A 97 -13.75 -11.29 9.56
N GLU A 98 -14.77 -11.97 9.02
CA GLU A 98 -14.79 -13.43 8.94
C GLU A 98 -14.55 -13.97 7.52
N LEU A 99 -14.92 -13.21 6.49
CA LEU A 99 -14.94 -13.69 5.10
C LEU A 99 -14.02 -12.89 4.17
N TRP A 100 -14.26 -11.58 4.01
CA TRP A 100 -13.70 -10.82 2.88
C TRP A 100 -12.71 -9.72 3.29
N GLY A 101 -12.66 -9.35 4.56
CA GLY A 101 -11.74 -8.32 5.06
C GLY A 101 -10.28 -8.72 4.89
N GLU A 102 -9.40 -7.72 4.93
CA GLU A 102 -7.95 -7.87 4.77
C GLU A 102 -7.34 -8.97 5.64
N TRP A 103 -7.79 -9.03 6.89
CA TRP A 103 -7.31 -9.94 7.94
C TRP A 103 -8.20 -11.16 8.15
N ALA A 104 -9.29 -11.28 7.39
CA ALA A 104 -10.15 -12.47 7.45
C ALA A 104 -9.37 -13.68 6.95
N THR A 105 -9.62 -14.84 7.58
CA THR A 105 -8.97 -16.12 7.27
C THR A 105 -10.04 -17.15 6.88
N PRO A 106 -10.74 -16.96 5.76
CA PRO A 106 -11.90 -17.79 5.41
C PRO A 106 -11.57 -19.28 5.19
N ALA A 107 -10.30 -19.60 4.88
CA ALA A 107 -9.79 -20.97 4.83
C ALA A 107 -9.62 -21.63 6.22
N GLY A 108 -9.60 -20.86 7.31
CA GLY A 108 -9.29 -21.34 8.66
C GLY A 108 -7.84 -21.78 8.86
N ASP A 109 -6.93 -21.43 7.93
CA ASP A 109 -5.52 -21.84 7.94
C ASP A 109 -4.57 -20.77 8.53
N GLY A 110 -5.13 -19.64 8.99
CA GLY A 110 -4.37 -18.52 9.56
C GLY A 110 -3.73 -17.60 8.52
N ASP A 111 -3.85 -17.89 7.22
CA ASP A 111 -3.38 -17.01 6.16
C ASP A 111 -4.48 -16.00 5.78
N PRO A 112 -4.29 -14.69 6.02
CA PRO A 112 -5.32 -13.71 5.75
C PRO A 112 -5.50 -13.45 4.24
N ASN A 113 -6.66 -12.94 3.85
CA ASN A 113 -6.97 -12.60 2.45
C ASN A 113 -5.90 -11.71 1.79
N LEU A 114 -5.33 -10.74 2.50
CA LEU A 114 -4.24 -9.93 1.95
C LEU A 114 -3.01 -10.78 1.61
N ALA A 115 -2.68 -11.78 2.42
CA ALA A 115 -1.58 -12.70 2.14
C ALA A 115 -1.92 -13.60 0.94
N LYS A 116 -3.17 -14.07 0.81
CA LYS A 116 -3.65 -14.83 -0.36
C LYS A 116 -3.52 -14.00 -1.64
N TYR A 117 -4.04 -12.77 -1.62
CA TYR A 117 -3.94 -11.83 -2.72
C TYR A 117 -2.49 -11.52 -3.11
N ALA A 118 -1.64 -11.24 -2.12
CA ALA A 118 -0.22 -10.95 -2.29
C ALA A 118 0.56 -12.13 -2.89
N ALA A 119 0.13 -13.36 -2.63
CA ALA A 119 0.73 -14.57 -3.15
C ALA A 119 0.09 -15.06 -4.48
N GLY A 120 -1.03 -14.47 -4.89
CA GLY A 120 -1.79 -14.89 -6.06
C GLY A 120 -2.53 -16.21 -5.87
N ALA A 121 -3.06 -16.43 -4.67
CA ALA A 121 -3.87 -17.59 -4.29
C ALA A 121 -5.33 -17.19 -4.07
N GLY A 122 -6.25 -18.15 -4.16
CA GLY A 122 -7.65 -17.96 -3.78
C GLY A 122 -7.84 -17.87 -2.26
N PRO A 123 -8.96 -17.31 -1.77
CA PRO A 123 -9.22 -17.11 -0.33
C PRO A 123 -9.24 -18.43 0.46
N PHE A 124 -9.55 -19.56 -0.20
CA PHE A 124 -9.62 -20.89 0.41
C PHE A 124 -8.39 -21.78 0.11
N GLU A 125 -7.37 -21.25 -0.58
CA GLU A 125 -6.20 -22.02 -0.99
C GLU A 125 -5.02 -21.82 -0.01
N PRO A 126 -4.43 -22.88 0.57
CA PRO A 126 -3.35 -22.75 1.54
C PRO A 126 -2.05 -22.22 0.93
N LEU A 127 -1.35 -21.31 1.64
CA LEU A 127 -0.07 -20.78 1.14
C LEU A 127 1.12 -21.71 1.43
N GLY A 128 0.96 -22.69 2.32
CA GLY A 128 2.03 -23.60 2.73
C GLY A 128 2.66 -24.42 1.59
N ALA A 129 1.99 -24.54 0.42
CA ALA A 129 2.56 -25.18 -0.77
C ALA A 129 3.53 -24.26 -1.54
N ILE A 130 3.27 -22.94 -1.53
CA ILE A 130 4.00 -21.97 -2.33
C ILE A 130 4.96 -21.12 -1.50
N HIS A 131 4.77 -20.97 -0.20
CA HIS A 131 5.70 -20.30 0.70
C HIS A 131 6.51 -21.32 1.48
N ARG A 132 7.78 -21.02 1.74
CA ARG A 132 8.69 -21.91 2.47
C ARG A 132 9.52 -21.13 3.48
N VAL A 133 9.69 -21.73 4.66
CA VAL A 133 10.71 -21.33 5.64
C VAL A 133 11.77 -22.42 5.65
N GLN A 134 13.04 -22.02 5.57
CA GLN A 134 14.18 -22.90 5.59
C GLN A 134 15.17 -22.45 6.67
N VAL A 135 15.91 -23.41 7.21
CA VAL A 135 17.03 -23.17 8.11
C VAL A 135 18.30 -23.56 7.35
N LEU A 136 19.21 -22.60 7.18
CA LEU A 136 20.49 -22.80 6.49
C LEU A 136 21.62 -22.82 7.52
N PRO A 137 22.64 -23.69 7.41
CA PRO A 137 23.83 -23.57 8.24
C PRO A 137 24.47 -22.18 8.07
N ALA A 138 25.01 -21.63 9.16
CA ALA A 138 25.93 -20.48 9.05
C ALA A 138 27.24 -20.90 8.37
N ASP A 139 27.95 -19.92 7.80
CA ASP A 139 29.22 -20.13 7.09
C ASP A 139 30.26 -20.86 7.97
N ASP A 140 30.18 -20.67 9.29
CA ASP A 140 30.81 -21.52 10.29
C ASP A 140 29.71 -22.35 10.99
N PRO A 141 29.69 -23.68 10.82
CA PRO A 141 28.69 -24.55 11.46
C PRO A 141 28.70 -24.49 13.00
N ALA A 142 29.79 -24.04 13.62
CA ALA A 142 29.83 -23.78 15.06
C ALA A 142 29.08 -22.49 15.45
N ASN A 143 28.73 -21.63 14.49
CA ASN A 143 28.10 -20.33 14.70
C ASN A 143 26.58 -20.29 14.45
N GLY A 144 25.94 -21.44 14.21
CA GLY A 144 24.48 -21.58 14.22
C GLY A 144 23.84 -21.70 12.83
N PHE A 145 22.61 -21.20 12.69
CA PHE A 145 21.83 -21.30 11.45
C PHE A 145 21.17 -19.97 11.07
N HIS A 146 21.10 -19.67 9.77
CA HIS A 146 20.29 -18.56 9.25
C HIS A 146 18.86 -19.01 8.97
N LEU A 147 17.91 -18.12 9.31
CA LEU A 147 16.52 -18.25 8.92
C LEU A 147 16.33 -17.69 7.50
N ARG A 148 15.68 -18.45 6.63
CA ARG A 148 15.44 -18.08 5.23
C ARG A 148 13.95 -18.20 4.88
N PHE A 149 13.39 -17.18 4.26
CA PHE A 149 12.00 -17.13 3.81
C PHE A 149 11.95 -17.11 2.30
N SER A 150 11.14 -17.95 1.69
CA SER A 150 10.96 -17.99 0.25
C SER A 150 9.47 -17.80 -0.05
N LEU A 151 9.14 -16.60 -0.53
CA LEU A 151 7.75 -16.16 -0.70
C LEU A 151 7.46 -15.84 -2.16
N ARG A 152 6.28 -16.22 -2.62
CA ARG A 152 5.72 -15.69 -3.87
C ARG A 152 5.07 -14.36 -3.53
N GLN A 153 5.46 -13.30 -4.23
CA GLN A 153 5.00 -11.93 -4.02
C GLN A 153 4.48 -11.35 -5.33
N ARG A 154 3.34 -10.68 -5.25
CA ARG A 154 2.82 -9.82 -6.31
C ARG A 154 3.73 -8.61 -6.49
N GLN A 155 3.93 -8.21 -7.73
CA GLN A 155 4.82 -7.12 -8.16
C GLN A 155 4.08 -6.07 -8.99
N ASP A 156 2.85 -6.38 -9.44
CA ASP A 156 2.06 -5.54 -10.32
C ASP A 156 1.03 -4.67 -9.59
N ASP A 157 1.08 -4.62 -8.26
CA ASP A 157 0.29 -3.73 -7.42
C ASP A 157 1.19 -2.73 -6.67
N PRO A 158 1.24 -1.45 -7.09
CA PRO A 158 2.11 -0.45 -6.47
C PRO A 158 1.67 -0.02 -5.07
N LEU A 159 0.44 -0.38 -4.65
CA LEU A 159 -0.04 -0.08 -3.29
C LEU A 159 0.34 -1.18 -2.30
N LEU A 160 0.70 -2.37 -2.76
CA LEU A 160 1.03 -3.49 -1.89
C LEU A 160 2.50 -3.43 -1.45
N GLU A 161 2.73 -3.42 -0.14
CA GLU A 161 4.08 -3.40 0.42
C GLU A 161 4.42 -4.66 1.21
N PHE A 162 5.70 -5.03 1.13
CA PHE A 162 6.30 -6.14 1.85
C PHE A 162 7.45 -5.62 2.72
N ALA A 163 7.37 -5.85 4.03
CA ALA A 163 8.44 -5.53 4.97
C ALA A 163 8.88 -6.80 5.69
N ALA A 164 10.03 -7.35 5.28
CA ALA A 164 10.65 -8.48 5.96
C ALA A 164 11.34 -8.01 7.24
N GLU A 165 11.08 -8.72 8.33
CA GLU A 165 11.57 -8.37 9.66
C GLU A 165 11.99 -9.61 10.43
N VAL A 166 12.97 -9.44 11.31
CA VAL A 166 13.52 -10.49 12.17
C VAL A 166 13.68 -9.99 13.60
N THR A 167 13.66 -10.91 14.55
CA THR A 167 13.83 -10.62 15.99
C THR A 167 14.42 -11.82 16.72
N SER A 168 15.02 -11.58 17.89
CA SER A 168 15.34 -12.64 18.86
C SER A 168 14.29 -12.81 19.94
N ASP A 169 13.31 -11.92 20.00
CA ASP A 169 12.21 -11.92 20.95
C ASP A 169 10.90 -11.62 20.18
N PRO A 170 9.99 -12.60 20.02
CA PRO A 170 8.77 -12.42 19.25
C PRO A 170 7.83 -11.36 19.84
N ASP A 171 7.92 -11.11 21.14
CA ASP A 171 7.15 -10.08 21.86
C ASP A 171 7.90 -8.73 21.91
N GLY A 172 9.14 -8.69 21.42
CA GLY A 172 10.03 -7.54 21.43
C GLY A 172 10.02 -6.70 20.15
N THR A 173 11.14 -6.01 19.91
CA THR A 173 11.31 -5.15 18.72
C THR A 173 11.72 -5.95 17.50
N TRP A 174 11.00 -5.73 16.40
CA TRP A 174 11.28 -6.34 15.11
C TRP A 174 12.17 -5.42 14.28
N SER A 175 13.23 -5.97 13.70
CA SER A 175 14.20 -5.24 12.87
C SER A 175 14.01 -5.61 11.40
N GLY A 176 13.82 -4.61 10.54
CA GLY A 176 13.73 -4.77 9.10
C GLY A 176 14.81 -3.99 8.35
N GLY A 177 14.72 -3.99 7.02
CA GLY A 177 15.66 -3.29 6.15
C GLY A 177 16.98 -4.05 5.91
N PRO A 178 17.87 -3.48 5.08
CA PRO A 178 19.00 -4.21 4.50
C PRO A 178 20.06 -4.63 5.53
N GLU A 179 20.10 -4.01 6.70
CA GLU A 179 21.02 -4.36 7.80
C GLU A 179 20.54 -5.56 8.62
N ALA A 180 19.23 -5.81 8.67
CA ALA A 180 18.65 -6.92 9.43
C ALA A 180 18.34 -8.12 8.52
N VAL A 181 17.78 -7.85 7.34
CA VAL A 181 17.32 -8.87 6.40
C VAL A 181 17.91 -8.61 5.03
N GLU A 182 18.52 -9.64 4.46
CA GLU A 182 19.04 -9.64 3.10
C GLU A 182 18.00 -10.20 2.13
N ILE A 183 17.86 -9.58 0.95
CA ILE A 183 17.21 -10.22 -0.20
C ILE A 183 18.27 -11.03 -0.94
N GLU A 184 18.25 -12.34 -0.76
CA GLU A 184 19.24 -13.26 -1.35
C GLU A 184 19.01 -13.44 -2.84
N SER A 185 17.75 -13.51 -3.26
CA SER A 185 17.39 -13.60 -4.68
C SER A 185 15.96 -13.13 -4.92
N THR A 186 15.74 -12.59 -6.12
CA THR A 186 14.42 -12.36 -6.69
C THR A 186 14.38 -13.04 -8.05
N SER A 187 13.45 -13.98 -8.25
CA SER A 187 13.24 -14.62 -9.55
C SER A 187 11.83 -14.37 -10.05
N ASP A 188 11.69 -13.89 -11.28
CA ASP A 188 10.40 -13.69 -11.93
C ASP A 188 9.64 -15.03 -12.07
N LEU A 189 8.35 -15.02 -11.76
CA LEU A 189 7.43 -16.16 -11.94
C LEU A 189 6.43 -15.91 -13.07
N GLY A 190 6.49 -14.74 -13.71
CA GLY A 190 5.53 -14.28 -14.70
C GLY A 190 4.22 -13.80 -14.06
N ASN A 191 3.34 -13.26 -14.92
CA ASN A 191 2.00 -12.81 -14.54
C ASN A 191 1.97 -11.81 -13.37
N GLY A 192 2.99 -10.95 -13.27
CA GLY A 192 3.09 -9.95 -12.20
C GLY A 192 3.50 -10.51 -10.84
N PHE A 193 4.12 -11.70 -10.79
CA PHE A 193 4.63 -12.29 -9.54
C PHE A 193 6.13 -12.56 -9.61
N ALA A 194 6.80 -12.43 -8.47
CA ALA A 194 8.16 -12.88 -8.27
C ALA A 194 8.25 -13.82 -7.06
N ARG A 195 9.30 -14.64 -7.06
CA ARG A 195 9.77 -15.36 -5.90
C ARG A 195 10.84 -14.51 -5.24
N VAL A 196 10.58 -14.03 -4.04
CA VAL A 196 11.56 -13.29 -3.24
C VAL A 196 12.05 -14.17 -2.11
N VAL A 197 13.37 -14.26 -1.99
CA VAL A 197 14.04 -15.03 -0.96
C VAL A 197 14.74 -14.07 -0.01
N TYR A 198 14.34 -14.11 1.26
CA TYR A 198 14.92 -13.33 2.33
C TYR A 198 15.78 -14.21 3.23
N ARG A 199 16.86 -13.64 3.77
CA ARG A 199 17.74 -14.28 4.74
C ARG A 199 17.98 -13.35 5.94
N ASP A 200 17.80 -13.86 7.15
CA ASP A 200 18.24 -13.16 8.36
C ASP A 200 19.77 -13.03 8.34
N ARG A 201 20.28 -11.80 8.49
CA ARG A 201 21.74 -11.58 8.56
C ARG A 201 22.36 -12.09 9.85
N THR A 202 21.56 -12.26 10.90
CA THR A 202 21.99 -12.77 12.19
C THR A 202 21.75 -14.28 12.27
N ALA A 203 22.80 -15.05 12.53
CA ALA A 203 22.66 -16.48 12.77
C ALA A 203 21.96 -16.74 14.12
N ALA A 204 21.01 -17.66 14.12
CA ALA A 204 20.35 -18.18 15.31
C ALA A 204 21.30 -19.06 16.12
N ARG A 205 21.24 -18.89 17.45
CA ARG A 205 21.98 -19.69 18.44
C ARG A 205 21.00 -20.14 19.53
N GLU A 206 21.39 -21.12 20.33
CA GLU A 206 20.54 -21.63 21.41
C GLU A 206 20.12 -20.51 22.38
N GLU A 207 21.06 -19.63 22.76
CA GLU A 207 20.81 -18.48 23.64
C GLU A 207 20.20 -17.26 22.91
N MET A 208 20.13 -17.31 21.57
CA MET A 208 19.63 -16.22 20.75
C MET A 208 18.78 -16.81 19.61
N PRO A 209 17.58 -17.33 19.91
CA PRO A 209 16.68 -17.84 18.89
C PRO A 209 16.34 -16.72 17.92
N ARG A 210 15.97 -17.09 16.69
CA ARG A 210 15.59 -16.11 15.66
C ARG A 210 14.22 -16.44 15.12
N PHE A 211 13.42 -15.40 15.01
CA PHE A 211 12.09 -15.42 14.40
C PHE A 211 12.10 -14.42 13.26
N GLY A 212 11.30 -14.66 12.23
CA GLY A 212 11.06 -13.65 11.23
C GLY A 212 9.67 -13.74 10.65
N ARG A 213 9.26 -12.62 10.05
CA ARG A 213 7.95 -12.41 9.44
C ARG A 213 8.10 -11.53 8.23
N VAL A 214 7.07 -11.52 7.39
CA VAL A 214 6.91 -10.49 6.37
C VAL A 214 5.60 -9.79 6.63
N ARG A 215 5.68 -8.52 7.03
CA ARG A 215 4.52 -7.65 7.15
C ARG A 215 4.01 -7.28 5.76
N LEU A 216 2.70 -7.36 5.61
CA LEU A 216 1.96 -6.93 4.44
C LEU A 216 1.10 -5.75 4.86
N PHE A 217 1.00 -4.75 3.99
CA PHE A 217 0.03 -3.68 4.14
C PHE A 217 -0.22 -3.04 2.79
N MET A 218 -1.46 -2.61 2.58
CA MET A 218 -1.79 -1.72 1.48
C MET A 218 -1.42 -0.30 1.91
N ARG A 219 -0.53 0.37 1.18
CA ARG A 219 -0.39 1.82 1.28
C ARG A 219 -1.78 2.42 1.08
N SER A 220 -2.24 3.14 2.10
CA SER A 220 -3.23 4.19 1.82
C SER A 220 -2.59 5.10 0.78
N PRO A 221 -3.30 5.52 -0.29
CA PRO A 221 -2.83 6.65 -1.07
C PRO A 221 -2.66 7.79 -0.06
N GLY A 222 -1.40 8.05 0.31
CA GLY A 222 -1.09 9.06 1.30
C GLY A 222 -1.51 10.41 0.74
N PRO A 223 -1.74 11.41 1.60
CA PRO A 223 -1.63 12.78 1.13
C PRO A 223 -0.15 12.99 0.78
N GLU A 224 0.19 12.89 -0.51
CA GLU A 224 1.41 13.54 -1.04
C GLU A 224 1.22 15.06 -0.99
#